data_AF-A0A935JRL3-F1
#
_entry.id   AF-A0A935JRL3-F1
#
_cell.length_a   1.000
_cell.length_b   1.000
_cell.length_c   1.000
_cell.angle_alpha   90.00
_cell.angle_beta   90.00
_cell.angle_gamma   90.00
#
_symmetry.space_group_name_H-M   'P 1'
#
loop_
_entity.id
_entity.type
_entity.pdbx_description
1 polymer ?
#
loop_
_entity_poly.entity_id
_entity_poly.type
_entity_poly.pdbx_seq_one_letter_code
_entity_poly.pdbx_strand_id
1 'polypeptide(L)'
;MGDKSVSAFARDCGGMNESTLRYILSGSFPRTDHLAAIASAAGVTIDWLATGKGIKYTRDLRHAEERLRGSPPGVSGELPLALEPYRRRLDALHGYLAQIDDDRDRDRIIADFLLRAEETKKIGELEQAVTELRSAINKKNL
;
A
#
# COMPACT_ATOMS: atom_id res chain seq x y z
N MET A 1 -10.74 8.26 -0.23
CA MET A 1 -10.08 7.62 0.92
C MET A 1 -10.72 6.25 1.02
N GLY A 2 -10.07 5.23 0.45
CA GLY A 2 -10.70 3.96 0.10
C GLY A 2 -11.22 3.22 1.32
N ASP A 3 -12.49 2.82 1.26
CA ASP A 3 -13.26 1.94 2.17
C ASP A 3 -13.62 2.39 3.59
N LYS A 4 -13.04 3.46 4.15
CA LYS A 4 -13.42 3.96 5.48
C LYS A 4 -14.40 5.13 5.42
N SER A 5 -15.42 5.12 6.27
CA SER A 5 -16.32 6.27 6.47
C SER A 5 -15.55 7.46 7.05
N VAL A 6 -16.04 8.69 6.80
CA VAL A 6 -15.43 9.92 7.35
C VAL A 6 -15.32 9.84 8.87
N SER A 7 -16.34 9.25 9.54
CA SER A 7 -16.34 9.01 10.98
C SER A 7 -15.23 8.06 11.43
N ALA A 8 -15.01 6.97 10.70
CA ALA A 8 -13.93 6.03 11.00
C ALA A 8 -12.55 6.70 10.85
N PHE A 9 -12.36 7.48 9.78
CA PHE A 9 -11.11 8.21 9.59
C PHE A 9 -10.90 9.32 10.64
N ALA A 10 -11.96 9.99 11.09
CA ALA A 10 -11.87 10.99 12.15
C ALA A 10 -11.36 10.38 13.47
N ARG A 11 -11.75 9.13 13.77
CA ARG A 11 -11.26 8.37 14.93
C ARG A 11 -9.77 8.05 14.79
N ASP A 12 -9.32 7.65 13.60
CA ASP A 12 -7.90 7.42 13.30
C ASP A 12 -7.07 8.71 13.46
N CYS A 13 -7.67 9.89 13.20
CA CYS A 13 -7.07 11.21 13.42
C CYS A 13 -7.10 11.66 14.89
N GLY A 14 -6.80 10.76 15.84
CA GLY A 14 -6.74 11.08 17.27
C GLY A 14 -8.09 11.42 17.91
N GLY A 15 -9.19 10.88 17.39
CA GLY A 15 -10.52 11.17 17.90
C GLY A 15 -11.08 12.54 17.49
N MET A 16 -10.66 13.05 16.34
CA MET A 16 -11.19 14.30 15.77
C MET A 16 -12.70 14.21 15.58
N ASN A 17 -13.41 15.31 15.79
CA ASN A 17 -14.83 15.38 15.47
C ASN A 17 -15.03 15.26 13.95
N GLU A 18 -15.98 14.41 13.53
CA GLU A 18 -16.33 14.24 12.12
C GLU A 18 -16.71 15.57 11.44
N SER A 19 -17.40 16.47 12.15
CA SER A 19 -17.77 17.78 11.60
C SER A 19 -16.54 18.65 11.32
N THR A 20 -15.56 18.64 12.22
CA THR A 20 -14.27 19.32 12.04
C THR A 20 -13.50 18.74 10.86
N LEU A 21 -13.41 17.41 10.77
CA LEU A 21 -12.76 16.76 9.64
C LEU A 21 -13.44 17.11 8.32
N ARG A 22 -14.78 17.05 8.26
CA ARG A 22 -15.55 17.41 7.06
C ARG A 22 -15.33 18.87 6.68
N TYR A 23 -15.27 19.77 7.66
CA TYR A 23 -14.99 21.19 7.45
C TYR A 23 -13.58 21.40 6.87
N ILE A 24 -12.57 20.68 7.35
CA ILE A 24 -11.21 20.71 6.80
C ILE A 24 -11.20 20.19 5.35
N LEU A 25 -11.86 19.06 5.10
CA LEU A 25 -11.97 18.47 3.76
C LEU A 25 -12.74 19.37 2.77
N SER A 26 -13.58 20.28 3.27
CA SER A 26 -14.26 21.30 2.45
C SER A 26 -13.38 22.52 2.11
N GLY A 27 -12.10 22.52 2.50
CA GLY A 27 -11.12 23.55 2.14
C GLY A 27 -10.85 24.59 3.22
N SER A 28 -11.25 24.35 4.47
CA SER A 28 -10.85 25.23 5.58
C SER A 28 -9.40 24.97 6.00
N PHE A 29 -8.76 26.00 6.57
CA PHE A 29 -7.40 25.89 7.09
C PHE A 29 -7.40 25.12 8.42
N PRO A 30 -6.79 23.92 8.48
CA PRO A 30 -6.70 23.17 9.73
C PRO A 30 -5.71 23.85 10.67
N ARG A 31 -5.96 23.73 11.97
CA ARG A 31 -4.93 23.98 12.98
C ARG A 31 -3.80 22.96 12.84
N THR A 32 -2.61 23.31 13.32
CA THR A 32 -1.42 22.46 13.22
C THR A 32 -1.59 21.08 13.86
N ASP A 33 -2.33 20.98 14.96
CA ASP A 33 -2.65 19.70 15.62
C ASP A 33 -3.52 18.80 14.73
N HIS A 34 -4.53 19.38 14.08
CA HIS A 34 -5.40 18.64 13.15
C HIS A 34 -4.62 18.20 11.91
N LEU A 35 -3.76 19.07 11.37
CA LEU A 35 -2.90 18.76 10.25
C LEU A 35 -1.96 17.58 10.56
N ALA A 36 -1.31 17.60 11.73
CA ALA A 36 -0.42 16.53 12.18
C ALA A 36 -1.19 15.21 12.39
N ALA A 37 -2.39 15.27 12.98
CA ALA A 37 -3.24 14.10 13.19
C ALA A 37 -3.67 13.46 11.86
N ILE A 38 -4.08 14.27 10.88
CA ILE A 38 -4.46 13.80 9.55
C ILE A 38 -3.25 13.20 8.84
N ALA A 39 -2.10 13.87 8.88
CA ALA A 39 -0.87 13.38 8.25
C ALA A 39 -0.47 12.01 8.82
N SER A 40 -0.48 11.87 10.14
CA SER A 40 -0.17 10.62 10.83
C SER A 40 -1.16 9.51 10.47
N ALA A 41 -2.47 9.79 10.50
CA ALA A 41 -3.51 8.82 10.18
C ALA A 41 -3.49 8.36 8.71
N ALA A 42 -3.14 9.27 7.79
CA ALA A 42 -3.04 8.99 6.36
C ALA A 42 -1.67 8.45 5.92
N GLY A 43 -0.66 8.43 6.81
CA GLY A 43 0.70 8.00 6.46
C GLY A 43 1.41 8.93 5.47
N VAL A 44 1.02 10.21 5.43
CA VAL A 44 1.59 11.23 4.56
C VAL A 44 2.46 12.21 5.34
N THR A 45 3.34 12.92 4.66
CA THR A 45 4.15 13.97 5.26
C THR A 45 3.31 15.23 5.49
N ILE A 46 3.64 15.96 6.57
CA ILE A 46 2.97 17.23 6.88
C ILE A 46 3.25 18.28 5.80
N ASP A 47 4.47 18.30 5.24
CA ASP A 47 4.88 19.24 4.19
C ASP A 47 4.03 19.07 2.93
N TRP A 48 3.87 17.82 2.46
CA TRP A 48 3.01 17.52 1.33
C TRP A 48 1.54 17.83 1.63
N LEU A 49 1.05 17.49 2.82
CA LEU A 49 -0.34 17.77 3.19
C LEU A 49 -0.64 19.27 3.26
N ALA A 50 0.33 20.08 3.69
CA ALA A 50 0.16 21.53 3.84
C ALA A 50 0.33 22.29 2.52
N THR A 51 1.24 21.84 1.65
CA THR A 51 1.69 22.63 0.49
C THR A 51 1.44 21.97 -0.86
N GLY A 52 1.17 20.66 -0.86
CA GLY A 52 1.12 19.82 -2.07
C GLY A 52 2.49 19.54 -2.69
N LYS A 53 3.59 19.94 -2.03
CA LYS A 53 4.97 19.78 -2.54
C LYS A 53 5.73 18.74 -1.73
N GLY A 54 6.86 18.29 -2.25
CA GLY A 54 7.73 17.34 -1.58
C GLY A 54 7.23 15.90 -1.62
N ILE A 55 7.81 15.05 -0.76
CA ILE A 55 7.50 13.62 -0.72
C ILE A 55 6.17 13.41 -0.01
N LYS A 56 5.23 12.76 -0.70
CA LYS A 56 3.87 12.51 -0.18
C LYS A 56 3.85 11.56 1.02
N TYR A 57 4.44 10.38 0.89
CA TYR A 57 4.32 9.34 1.92
C TYR A 57 5.51 9.36 2.90
N THR A 58 5.23 9.22 4.19
CA THR A 58 6.25 9.20 5.25
C THR A 58 7.25 8.07 5.06
N ARG A 59 6.81 6.92 4.50
CA ARG A 59 7.69 5.79 4.17
C ARG A 59 8.76 6.18 3.13
N ASP A 60 8.39 6.96 2.12
CA ASP A 60 9.28 7.33 1.03
C ASP A 60 10.27 8.38 1.50
N LEU A 61 9.82 9.30 2.38
CA LEU A 61 10.69 10.28 3.02
C LEU A 61 11.75 9.58 3.87
N ARG A 62 11.35 8.61 4.68
CA ARG A 62 12.27 7.79 5.49
C ARG A 62 13.29 7.06 4.62
N HIS A 63 12.87 6.46 3.51
CA HIS A 63 13.80 5.83 2.57
C HIS A 63 14.76 6.83 1.92
N ALA A 64 14.30 8.03 1.58
CA ALA A 64 15.16 9.09 1.05
C ALA A 64 16.20 9.55 2.10
N GLU A 65 15.79 9.73 3.35
CA GLU A 65 16.67 10.07 4.47
C GLU A 65 17.71 8.98 4.74
N GLU A 66 17.30 7.71 4.72
CA GLU A 66 18.19 6.56 4.91
C GLU A 66 19.24 6.49 3.80
N ARG A 67 18.86 6.73 2.53
CA ARG A 67 19.81 6.85 1.40
C ARG A 67 20.82 7.96 1.61
N LEU A 68 20.36 9.15 2.04
CA LEU A 68 21.24 10.29 2.29
C LEU A 68 22.21 10.05 3.45
N ARG A 69 21.78 9.26 4.45
CA ARG A 69 22.59 8.96 5.64
C ARG A 69 23.63 7.86 5.43
N GLY A 70 23.66 7.22 4.25
CA GLY A 70 24.60 6.13 3.93
C GLY A 70 24.43 4.87 4.78
N SER A 71 23.36 4.78 5.58
CA SER A 71 22.96 3.54 6.24
C SER A 71 22.12 2.74 5.25
N PRO A 72 22.33 1.41 5.11
CA PRO A 72 21.45 0.64 4.27
C PRO A 72 20.05 0.71 4.88
N PRO A 73 19.03 1.29 4.19
CA PRO A 73 17.69 0.80 4.40
C PRO A 73 17.79 -0.71 4.16
N GLY A 74 17.19 -1.57 4.98
CA GLY A 74 17.17 -3.00 4.70
C GLY A 74 16.88 -3.24 3.21
N VAL A 75 17.91 -3.63 2.46
CA VAL A 75 17.91 -3.99 1.04
C VAL A 75 17.03 -3.10 0.13
N SER A 76 17.46 -1.88 -0.20
CA SER A 76 16.75 -0.98 -1.15
C SER A 76 17.47 -0.81 -2.50
N GLY A 77 17.93 -1.91 -3.09
CA GLY A 77 18.50 -1.96 -4.44
C GLY A 77 18.68 -3.37 -4.97
N GLU A 78 18.88 -4.34 -4.07
CA GLU A 78 18.86 -5.77 -4.39
C GLU A 78 17.43 -6.28 -4.23
N LEU A 79 16.94 -7.03 -5.22
CA LEU A 79 15.69 -7.76 -5.02
C LEU A 79 15.97 -8.84 -3.97
N PRO A 80 15.00 -9.19 -3.11
CA PRO A 80 15.12 -10.41 -2.31
C PRO A 80 15.53 -11.57 -3.24
N LEU A 81 16.44 -12.45 -2.79
CA LEU A 81 16.96 -13.55 -3.63
C LEU A 81 15.85 -14.41 -4.26
N ALA A 82 14.72 -14.57 -3.56
CA ALA A 82 13.53 -15.27 -4.05
C ALA A 82 12.88 -14.59 -5.28
N LEU A 83 13.11 -13.29 -5.46
CA LEU A 83 12.53 -12.46 -6.51
C LEU A 83 13.53 -12.11 -7.63
N GLU A 84 14.82 -12.41 -7.46
CA GLU A 84 15.85 -12.20 -8.49
C GLU A 84 15.50 -12.83 -9.86
N PRO A 85 14.93 -14.05 -9.94
CA PRO A 85 14.48 -14.61 -11.23
C PRO A 85 13.46 -13.73 -11.96
N TYR A 86 12.75 -12.87 -11.24
CA TYR A 86 11.72 -11.98 -11.79
C TYR A 86 12.21 -10.54 -12.02
N ARG A 87 13.48 -10.21 -11.75
CA ARG A 87 14.06 -8.86 -11.86
C ARG A 87 13.62 -8.12 -13.12
N ARG A 88 13.84 -8.71 -14.31
CA ARG A 88 13.48 -8.09 -15.60
C ARG A 88 11.99 -7.74 -15.70
N ARG A 89 11.13 -8.61 -15.19
CA ARG A 89 9.68 -8.40 -15.22
C ARG A 89 9.25 -7.32 -14.23
N LEU A 90 9.88 -7.28 -13.06
CA LEU A 90 9.66 -6.25 -12.05
C LEU A 90 10.16 -4.89 -12.52
N ASP A 91 11.29 -4.82 -13.21
CA ASP A 91 11.81 -3.59 -13.81
C ASP A 91 10.85 -3.05 -14.89
N ALA A 92 10.33 -3.94 -15.75
CA ALA A 92 9.34 -3.57 -16.76
C ALA A 92 8.03 -3.07 -16.10
N LEU A 93 7.54 -3.77 -15.08
CA LEU A 93 6.36 -3.35 -14.32
C LEU A 93 6.58 -1.96 -13.70
N HIS A 94 7.74 -1.74 -13.09
CA HIS A 94 8.10 -0.45 -12.51
C HIS A 94 8.12 0.66 -13.58
N GLY A 95 8.67 0.38 -14.77
CA GLY A 95 8.64 1.30 -15.90
C GLY A 95 7.21 1.67 -16.34
N TYR A 96 6.32 0.68 -16.46
CA TYR A 96 4.92 0.94 -16.80
C TYR A 96 4.19 1.73 -15.72
N LEU A 97 4.39 1.38 -14.45
CA LEU A 97 3.78 2.10 -13.33
C LEU A 97 4.30 3.54 -13.23
N ALA A 98 5.56 3.79 -13.57
CA ALA A 98 6.16 5.13 -13.56
C ALA A 98 5.56 6.05 -14.64
N GLN A 99 5.07 5.50 -15.75
CA GLN A 99 4.40 6.26 -16.82
C GLN A 99 2.98 6.71 -16.44
N ILE A 100 2.42 6.23 -15.32
CA ILE A 100 1.11 6.62 -14.85
C ILE A 100 1.25 7.89 -14.01
N ASP A 101 0.71 9.01 -14.48
CA ASP A 101 0.81 10.28 -13.77
C ASP A 101 -0.17 10.36 -12.58
N ASP A 102 -1.35 9.73 -12.67
CA ASP A 102 -2.32 9.70 -11.57
C ASP A 102 -1.97 8.60 -10.57
N ASP A 103 -1.56 9.02 -9.37
CA ASP A 103 -1.29 8.12 -8.24
C ASP A 103 -2.48 7.24 -7.87
N ARG A 104 -3.73 7.72 -8.03
CA ARG A 104 -4.92 6.93 -7.71
C ARG A 104 -5.09 5.75 -8.65
N ASP A 105 -4.85 5.99 -9.93
CA ASP A 105 -4.92 4.95 -10.95
C ASP A 105 -3.77 3.97 -10.79
N ARG A 106 -2.57 4.47 -10.48
CA ARG A 106 -1.39 3.64 -10.15
C ARG A 106 -1.69 2.71 -8.97
N ASP A 107 -2.21 3.26 -7.88
CA ASP A 107 -2.56 2.50 -6.66
C ASP A 107 -3.66 1.46 -6.93
N ARG A 108 -4.66 1.82 -7.74
CA ARG A 108 -5.73 0.90 -8.15
C ARG A 108 -5.20 -0.28 -8.96
N ILE A 109 -4.33 -0.02 -9.94
CA ILE A 109 -3.73 -1.07 -10.77
C ILE A 109 -2.90 -2.03 -9.92
N ILE A 110 -2.14 -1.50 -8.95
CA ILE A 110 -1.38 -2.33 -8.01
C ILE A 110 -2.32 -3.18 -7.15
N ALA A 111 -3.40 -2.60 -6.62
CA ALA A 111 -4.38 -3.32 -5.82
C ALA A 111 -5.05 -4.45 -6.60
N ASP A 112 -5.49 -4.19 -7.84
CA ASP A 112 -6.11 -5.18 -8.72
C ASP A 112 -5.13 -6.31 -9.06
N PHE A 113 -3.85 -5.99 -9.27
CA PHE A 113 -2.81 -6.99 -9.53
C PHE A 113 -2.57 -7.91 -8.32
N LEU A 114 -2.52 -7.35 -7.11
CA LEU A 114 -2.36 -8.11 -5.87
C LEU A 114 -3.56 -9.01 -5.62
N LEU A 115 -4.78 -8.51 -5.84
CA LEU A 115 -6.00 -9.29 -5.68
C LEU A 115 -6.00 -10.53 -6.59
N ARG A 116 -5.64 -10.36 -7.87
CA ARG A 116 -5.55 -11.48 -8.83
C ARG A 116 -4.47 -12.50 -8.45
N ALA A 117 -3.34 -12.03 -7.91
CA ALA A 117 -2.28 -12.92 -7.44
C ALA A 117 -2.76 -13.79 -6.27
N GLU A 118 -3.52 -13.20 -5.34
CA GLU A 118 -4.10 -13.92 -4.21
C GLU A 118 -5.16 -14.94 -4.66
N GLU A 119 -6.04 -14.58 -5.59
CA GLU A 119 -7.02 -15.49 -6.19
C GLU A 119 -6.33 -16.69 -6.86
N THR A 120 -5.26 -16.44 -7.62
CA THR A 120 -4.49 -17.50 -8.29
C THR A 120 -3.86 -18.46 -7.28
N LYS A 121 -3.31 -17.93 -6.16
CA LYS A 121 -2.75 -18.75 -5.09
C LYS A 121 -3.81 -19.66 -4.46
N LYS A 122 -4.99 -19.11 -4.15
CA LYS A 122 -6.11 -19.87 -3.55
C LYS A 122 -6.59 -21.02 -4.46
N ILE A 123 -6.62 -20.78 -5.79
CA ILE A 123 -6.97 -21.83 -6.76
C ILE A 123 -5.97 -22.99 -6.70
N GLY A 124 -4.67 -22.70 -6.67
CA GLY A 124 -3.64 -23.73 -6.58
C GLY A 124 -3.73 -24.56 -5.29
N GLU A 125 -4.01 -23.90 -4.15
CA GLU A 125 -4.24 -24.59 -2.86
C GLU A 125 -5.46 -25.53 -2.93
N LEU A 126 -6.54 -25.11 -3.59
CA LEU A 126 -7.75 -25.91 -3.76
C LEU A 126 -7.50 -27.13 -4.67
N GLU A 127 -6.78 -26.96 -5.79
CA GLU A 127 -6.43 -28.06 -6.69
C GLU A 127 -5.59 -29.14 -5.98
N GLN A 128 -4.65 -28.70 -5.13
CA GLN A 128 -3.84 -29.60 -4.33
C GLN A 128 -4.70 -30.38 -3.32
N ALA A 129 -5.60 -29.69 -2.60
CA ALA A 129 -6.52 -30.33 -1.65
C ALA A 129 -7.44 -31.37 -2.34
N VAL A 130 -7.95 -31.05 -3.53
CA VAL A 130 -8.75 -32.00 -4.33
C VAL A 130 -7.93 -33.23 -4.76
N THR A 131 -6.67 -33.03 -5.13
CA THR A 131 -5.76 -34.12 -5.51
C THR A 131 -5.47 -35.05 -4.33
N GLU A 132 -5.22 -34.47 -3.16
CA GLU A 132 -5.02 -35.23 -1.92
C GLU A 132 -6.28 -36.03 -1.54
N LEU A 133 -7.45 -35.40 -1.58
CA LEU A 133 -8.74 -36.06 -1.32
C LEU A 133 -8.99 -37.24 -2.27
N ARG A 134 -8.73 -37.06 -3.57
CA ARG A 134 -8.85 -38.14 -4.56
C ARG A 134 -7.92 -39.30 -4.25
N SER A 135 -6.67 -39.01 -3.88
CA SER A 135 -5.69 -40.04 -3.51
C SER A 135 -6.12 -40.83 -2.27
N ALA A 136 -6.68 -40.16 -1.25
CA ALA A 136 -7.16 -40.77 -0.03
C ALA A 136 -8.39 -41.67 -0.27
N ILE A 137 -9.32 -41.24 -1.12
CA ILE A 137 -10.48 -42.05 -1.53
C ILE A 137 -10.02 -43.32 -2.26
N ASN A 138 -9.07 -43.20 -3.18
CA ASN A 138 -8.58 -44.35 -3.93
C ASN A 138 -7.85 -45.37 -3.04
N LYS A 139 -7.16 -44.89 -1.99
CA LYS A 139 -6.46 -45.74 -1.00
C LYS A 139 -7.38 -46.48 -0.04
N LYS A 140 -8.62 -46.01 0.14
CA LYS A 140 -9.62 -46.59 1.04
C LYS A 140 -10.50 -47.65 0.35
N ASN A 141 -10.43 -47.74 -0.98
CA ASN A 141 -11.15 -48.72 -1.80
C ASN A 141 -10.25 -49.89 -2.25
N LEU A 142 -9.02 -49.98 -1.73
CA LEU A 142 -8.07 -51.09 -1.86
C LEU A 142 -7.97 -51.81 -0.51
#